data_AF-A0A7V2VKF7-F1
#
_entry.id   AF-A0A7V2VKF7-F1
#
_cell.length_a   1.000
_cell.length_b   1.000
_cell.length_c   1.000
_cell.angle_alpha   90.00
_cell.angle_beta   90.00
_cell.angle_gamma   90.00
#
_symmetry.space_group_name_H-M   'P 1'
#
loop_
_entity.id
_entity.type
_entity.pdbx_description
1 polymer ?
#
loop_
_entity_poly.entity_id
_entity_poly.type
_entity_poly.pdbx_seq_one_letter_code
_entity_poly.pdbx_strand_id
1 'polypeptide(L)' 'MLNVVIIEGYVTAKIWNWSGDRCFRLASYRDPHLPQKPPPPPETNHDQRADYVTVRVPGGAAGGIPVA' A
#
# COMPACT_ATOMS: atom_id res chain seq x y z
N MET A 1 -0.28 24.15 -2.05
CA MET A 1 0.82 23.17 -2.05
C MET A 1 0.27 21.88 -2.61
N LEU A 2 0.83 21.36 -3.71
CA LEU A 2 0.35 20.15 -4.36
C LEU A 2 0.84 18.93 -3.57
N ASN A 3 -0.08 18.08 -3.09
CA ASN A 3 0.25 16.82 -2.43
C ASN A 3 -0.68 15.74 -2.98
N VAL A 4 -0.40 15.33 -4.22
CA VAL A 4 -1.17 14.29 -4.93
C VAL A 4 -0.23 13.12 -5.17
N VAL A 5 -0.69 11.94 -4.76
CA VAL A 5 0.04 10.68 -4.91
C VAL A 5 -0.91 9.67 -5.55
N ILE A 6 -0.44 8.98 -6.59
CA ILE A 6 -1.14 7.88 -7.25
C ILE A 6 -0.34 6.62 -6.93
N ILE A 7 -0.98 5.63 -6.31
CA ILE A 7 -0.36 4.36 -5.92
C ILE A 7 -1.24 3.22 -6.44
N GLU A 8 -0.59 2.22 -7.02
CA GLU A 8 -1.22 0.99 -7.48
C GLU A 8 -0.66 -0.19 -6.69
N GLY A 9 -1.56 -1.10 -6.30
CA GLY A 9 -1.19 -2.27 -5.55
C GLY A 9 -2.39 -3.11 -5.16
N TYR A 10 -2.13 -4.30 -4.62
CA TYR A 10 -3.17 -5.19 -4.14
C TYR A 10 -3.59 -4.83 -2.72
N VAL A 11 -4.89 -4.76 -2.47
CA VAL A 11 -5.41 -4.69 -1.09
C VAL A 11 -5.04 -6.00 -0.39
N THR A 12 -4.28 -5.90 0.70
CA THR A 12 -3.95 -7.05 1.53
C THR A 12 -5.17 -7.53 2.32
N ALA A 13 -5.16 -8.77 2.78
CA ALA A 13 -6.28 -9.38 3.50
C ALA A 13 -6.69 -8.67 4.80
N LYS A 14 -5.90 -7.73 5.32
CA LYS A 14 -6.18 -7.04 6.59
C LYS A 14 -6.78 -5.67 6.33
N ILE A 15 -8.10 -5.58 6.55
CA ILE A 15 -8.85 -4.33 6.67
C ILE A 15 -9.23 -4.17 8.15
N TRP A 16 -9.10 -2.96 8.70
CA TRP A 16 -9.45 -2.67 10.08
C TRP A 16 -10.07 -1.28 10.21
N ASN A 17 -10.74 -1.03 11.33
CA ASN A 17 -11.25 0.29 11.64
C ASN A 17 -10.40 0.93 12.73
N TRP A 18 -10.19 2.24 12.64
CA TRP A 18 -9.50 3.03 13.65
C TRP A 18 -10.19 4.38 13.82
N SER A 19 -10.74 4.64 15.01
CA SER A 19 -11.39 5.92 15.33
C SER A 19 -12.50 6.34 14.34
N GLY A 20 -13.29 5.38 13.84
CA GLY A 20 -14.35 5.64 12.84
C GLY A 20 -13.88 5.62 11.39
N ASP A 21 -12.58 5.49 11.16
CA ASP A 21 -12.00 5.45 9.82
C ASP A 21 -11.72 4.02 9.38
N ARG A 22 -11.76 3.80 8.07
CA ARG A 22 -11.38 2.52 7.48
C ARG A 22 -9.91 2.54 7.08
N CYS A 23 -9.18 1.55 7.52
CA CYS A 23 -7.78 1.37 7.22
C CYS A 23 -7.58 0.05 6.47
N PHE A 24 -6.75 0.08 5.45
CA PHE A 24 -6.28 -1.12 4.76
C PHE A 24 -4.83 -0.92 4.35
N ARG A 25 -4.19 -2.01 3.95
CA ARG A 25 -2.79 -1.97 3.50
C ARG A 25 -2.72 -2.42 2.05
N LEU A 26 -2.00 -1.64 1.23
CA LEU A 26 -1.69 -1.93 -0.15
C LEU A 26 -0.33 -2.60 -0.24
N ALA A 27 -0.24 -3.72 -0.93
CA ALA A 27 0.99 -4.31 -1.41
C ALA A 27 1.30 -3.74 -2.81
N SER A 28 2.17 -2.75 -2.87
CA SER A 28 2.59 -2.12 -4.12
C SER A 28 3.90 -2.72 -4.60
N TYR A 29 4.00 -2.98 -5.90
CA TYR A 29 5.20 -3.52 -6.51
C TYR A 29 5.84 -2.45 -7.39
N ARG A 30 7.17 -2.42 -7.43
CA ARG A 30 7.89 -1.50 -8.32
C ARG A 30 7.89 -2.06 -9.73
N ASP A 31 7.76 -1.18 -10.71
CA ASP A 31 8.00 -1.53 -12.10
C ASP A 31 9.44 -2.05 -12.24
N PRO A 32 9.65 -3.26 -12.80
CA PRO A 32 10.99 -3.83 -13.03
C PRO A 32 11.92 -2.93 -13.85
N HIS A 33 11.36 -2.05 -14.69
CA HIS A 33 12.10 -1.14 -15.55
C HIS A 33 12.47 0.20 -14.88
N LEU A 34 11.97 0.44 -13.66
CA LEU A 34 12.28 1.63 -12.87
C LEU A 34 13.35 1.35 -11.80
N PRO A 35 13.92 2.40 -11.17
CA PRO A 35 14.92 2.23 -10.12
C PRO A 35 14.46 1.31 -8.99
N GLN A 36 15.20 0.21 -8.81
CA GLN A 36 14.92 -0.79 -7.79
C GLN A 36 15.44 -0.39 -6.41
N LYS A 37 14.95 -1.06 -5.38
CA LYS A 37 15.58 -0.99 -4.06
C LYS A 37 16.99 -1.57 -4.15
N PRO A 38 17.92 -1.11 -3.28
CA PRO A 38 19.17 -1.82 -3.09
C PRO A 38 18.88 -3.30 -2.77
N PRO A 39 19.69 -4.23 -3.29
CA PRO A 39 19.54 -5.64 -2.94
C PRO A 39 19.63 -5.76 -1.41
N PRO A 40 18.77 -6.59 -0.80
CA PRO A 40 18.83 -6.82 0.62
C PRO A 40 20.10 -7.61 0.96
N PRO A 41 20.51 -7.68 2.24
CA PRO A 41 21.63 -8.49 2.65
C PRO A 41 21.50 -9.95 2.16
N PRO A 42 22.63 -10.64 1.88
CA PRO A 42 22.62 -12.01 1.32
C PRO A 42 21.82 -13.03 2.15
N GLU A 43 21.59 -12.72 3.43
CA GLU A 43 20.85 -13.54 4.39
C GLU A 43 19.32 -13.45 4.24
N THR A 44 18.85 -12.57 3.36
CA THR A 44 17.42 -12.30 3.13
C THR A 44 17.05 -12.56 1.67
N ASN A 45 16.21 -13.58 1.43
CA ASN A 45 15.61 -13.92 0.12
C ASN A 45 14.56 -12.87 -0.35
N HIS A 46 14.88 -11.57 -0.30
CA HIS A 46 13.88 -10.48 -0.33
C HIS A 46 13.99 -9.48 -1.47
N ASP A 47 14.61 -9.85 -2.59
CA ASP A 47 14.75 -8.98 -3.76
C ASP A 47 13.41 -8.52 -4.39
N GLN A 48 12.28 -9.14 -4.05
CA GLN A 48 10.97 -8.87 -4.67
C GLN A 48 9.83 -8.58 -3.67
N ARG A 49 10.14 -8.12 -2.45
CA ARG A 49 9.08 -7.80 -1.48
C ARG A 49 8.31 -6.54 -1.86
N ALA A 50 6.98 -6.67 -1.82
CA ALA A 50 6.06 -5.55 -1.96
C ALA A 50 6.38 -4.41 -0.97
N ASP A 51 6.21 -3.18 -1.42
CA ASP A 51 6.12 -2.00 -0.58
C ASP A 51 4.72 -1.96 0.05
N TYR A 52 4.66 -2.07 1.38
CA TYR A 52 3.41 -2.05 2.11
C TYR A 52 3.04 -0.63 2.55
N VAL A 53 1.98 -0.07 1.96
CA VAL A 53 1.47 1.27 2.29
C VAL A 53 0.17 1.14 3.05
N THR A 54 0.06 1.78 4.22
CA THR A 54 -1.21 1.87 4.94
C THR A 54 -2.03 3.04 4.39
N VAL A 55 -3.25 2.76 3.94
CA VAL A 55 -4.22 3.75 3.50
C VAL A 55 -5.29 3.89 4.57
N ARG A 56 -5.57 5.13 4.97
CA ARG A 56 -6.65 5.49 5.90
C ARG A 56 -7.68 6.31 5.15
N VAL A 57 -8.92 5.89 5.19
CA VAL A 57 -10.07 6.55 4.58
C VAL A 57 -10.92 7.15 5.71
N PRO A 58 -10.86 8.48 5.90
CA PRO A 58 -11.63 9.17 6.92
C PRO A 58 -13.14 8.93 6.77
N GLY A 59 -13.84 8.70 7.89
CA GLY A 59 -15.29 8.49 7.92
C GLY A 59 -15.74 7.13 7.35
N GLY A 60 -14.81 6.23 7.03
CA GLY A 60 -15.09 4.85 6.62
C GLY A 60 -15.73 4.69 5.24
N ALA A 61 -16.14 5.79 4.60
CA ALA A 61 -16.70 5.81 3.27
C ALA A 61 -15.68 6.37 2.28
N ALA A 62 -15.16 5.51 1.40
CA ALA A 62 -14.43 5.94 0.21
C ALA A 62 -15.43 6.49 -0.83
N GLY A 63 -16.25 7.49 -0.49
CA GLY A 63 -17.21 8.10 -1.41
C GLY A 63 -18.17 7.12 -2.13
N GLY A 64 -18.46 5.96 -1.53
CA GLY A 64 -19.28 4.92 -2.15
C GLY A 64 -18.50 3.83 -2.93
N ILE A 65 -17.17 3.84 -2.93
CA ILE A 65 -16.36 2.76 -3.49
C ILE A 65 -16.25 1.64 -2.44
N PRO A 66 -16.82 0.45 -2.67
CA PRO A 66 -16.63 -0.68 -1.79
C PRO A 66 -15.15 -1.11 -1.86
N VAL A 67 -14.45 -1.01 -0.74
CA VAL A 67 -13.14 -1.64 -0.57
C VAL A 67 -13.43 -3.05 -0.07
N ALA A 68 -13.32 -4.02 -0.99
CA ALA A 68 -13.59 -5.44 -0.76
C ALA A 68 -12.55 -6.08 0.17
#